data_AF-A0A3C1P4Q1-F1
#
_entry.id   AF-A0A3C1P4Q1-F1
#
_cell.length_a   1.000
_cell.length_b   1.000
_cell.length_c   1.000
_cell.angle_alpha   90.00
_cell.angle_beta   90.00
_cell.angle_gamma   90.00
#
_symmetry.space_group_name_H-M   'P 1'
#
loop_
_entity.id
_entity.type
_entity.pdbx_description
1 polymer ?
#
loop_
_entity_poly.entity_id
_entity_poly.type
_entity_poly.pdbx_seq_one_letter_code
_entity_poly.pdbx_strand_id
1 'polypeptide(L)'
;MRRLAKVLAVVLALISPVMLLWQAPSAAASGERWIIDSDMGIDDWVSMLYLSNERGEDIVALTATGNGLARCESARRNAVRILQLDDTRVPVGCSHRAPLDGTNAYPTQWRDQSDQLIGLEVPMAKRPPRLSSTALMKKVLREAKEPMSILSLGTMRTIAEVITQSPHLKKKIRRIVAMAGAVDVPGNIRVHGFTDDSPNTVAEWNLFIDPVAAKIVLDSDVPLEIVPLDATNRAPLTDAFIQRFEQMTSGADATFVSRVFTQVTSSNDAGEYYHWDPLAAAIAIDPRICERRELRRLTVVADVAGPSTDPQFPDRNWLGEPRHELVEATAGALTSAGAKRDITVCLRPDVSRFEERMIDAFRRVDR
;
A
#
# COMPACT_ATOMS: atom_id res chain seq x y z
N MET A 1 50.83 15.99 82.68
CA MET A 1 51.39 14.84 81.95
C MET A 1 50.65 14.70 80.63
N ARG A 2 51.39 14.77 79.51
CA ARG A 2 51.28 13.97 78.26
C ARG A 2 49.87 13.47 77.86
N ARG A 3 49.36 13.55 76.62
CA ARG A 3 49.91 13.76 75.27
C ARG A 3 48.71 13.71 74.28
N LEU A 4 48.82 14.47 73.19
CA LEU A 4 48.43 14.20 71.79
C LEU A 4 47.03 13.68 71.37
N ALA A 5 46.47 14.49 70.45
CA ALA A 5 46.05 14.15 69.07
C ALA A 5 44.87 13.19 68.84
N LYS A 6 43.84 13.70 68.15
CA LYS A 6 43.67 13.51 66.70
C LYS A 6 42.51 14.35 66.16
N VAL A 7 42.84 15.10 65.11
CA VAL A 7 41.91 15.76 64.18
C VAL A 7 41.17 14.67 63.40
N LEU A 8 39.85 14.78 63.31
CA LEU A 8 39.09 14.10 62.25
C LEU A 8 38.10 15.11 61.67
N ALA A 9 38.47 15.67 60.52
CA ALA A 9 37.58 16.42 59.65
C ALA A 9 36.58 15.44 59.05
N VAL A 10 35.30 15.61 59.36
CA VAL A 10 34.22 14.90 58.66
C VAL A 10 33.71 15.84 57.56
N VAL A 11 34.07 15.50 56.33
CA VAL A 11 33.53 16.07 55.11
C VAL A 11 32.07 15.60 55.00
N LEU A 12 31.12 16.49 55.27
CA LEU A 12 29.72 16.29 54.88
C LEU A 12 29.61 16.56 53.38
N ALA A 13 29.67 15.49 52.60
CA ALA A 13 29.31 15.53 51.19
C ALA A 13 27.82 15.85 51.05
N LEU A 14 27.51 16.95 50.37
CA LEU A 14 26.18 17.31 49.90
C LEU A 14 25.68 16.23 48.93
N ILE A 15 24.89 15.29 49.43
CA ILE A 15 24.11 14.38 48.57
C ILE A 15 22.92 15.21 48.06
N SER A 16 23.09 15.81 46.89
CA SER A 16 22.00 16.37 46.12
C SER A 16 21.03 15.24 45.76
N PRO A 17 19.72 15.32 46.08
CA PRO A 17 18.78 14.34 45.61
C PRO A 17 18.59 14.61 44.11
N VAL A 18 19.28 13.84 43.28
CA VAL A 18 18.90 13.70 41.87
C VAL A 18 17.50 13.09 41.89
N MET A 19 16.49 13.94 41.82
CA MET A 19 15.14 13.54 41.44
C MET A 19 15.26 12.91 40.06
N LEU A 20 15.39 11.58 40.01
CA LEU A 20 15.02 10.84 38.81
C LEU A 20 13.52 11.10 38.62
N LEU A 21 13.21 12.09 37.79
CA LEU A 21 11.92 12.20 37.13
C LEU A 21 11.76 10.91 36.35
N TRP A 22 11.05 9.94 36.94
CA TRP A 22 10.52 8.82 36.20
C TRP A 22 9.46 9.39 35.27
N GLN A 23 9.90 9.82 34.09
CA GLN A 23 8.98 10.06 32.99
C GLN A 23 8.40 8.70 32.66
N ALA A 24 7.13 8.48 33.06
CA ALA A 24 6.33 7.45 32.43
C ALA A 24 6.47 7.63 30.91
N PRO A 25 6.67 6.55 30.14
CA PRO A 25 6.65 6.67 28.69
C PRO A 25 5.36 7.40 28.35
N SER A 26 5.49 8.58 27.73
CA SER A 26 4.36 9.28 27.17
C SER A 26 3.61 8.25 26.35
N ALA A 27 2.36 7.96 26.74
CA ALA A 27 1.49 7.18 25.90
C ALA A 27 1.36 8.01 24.63
N ALA A 28 2.17 7.71 23.61
CA ALA A 28 2.06 8.30 22.31
C ALA A 28 0.58 8.19 21.95
N ALA A 29 -0.07 9.34 21.72
CA ALA A 29 -1.45 9.37 21.26
C ALA A 29 -1.47 8.47 20.01
N SER A 30 -2.02 7.26 20.14
CA SER A 30 -1.82 6.24 19.12
C SER A 30 -2.65 6.65 17.92
N GLY A 31 -2.00 7.11 16.85
CA GLY A 31 -2.67 7.29 15.58
C GLY A 31 -3.06 5.94 14.99
N GLU A 32 -3.56 5.97 13.77
CA GLU A 32 -4.18 4.81 13.18
C GLU A 32 -3.12 3.73 12.88
N ARG A 33 -3.53 2.47 13.05
CA ARG A 33 -2.63 1.34 12.81
C ARG A 33 -2.98 0.71 11.48
N TRP A 34 -1.97 0.48 10.65
CA TRP A 34 -2.11 0.18 9.24
C TRP A 34 -1.48 -1.15 8.86
N ILE A 35 -2.22 -1.94 8.09
CA ILE A 35 -1.67 -2.99 7.24
C ILE A 35 -1.63 -2.42 5.82
N ILE A 36 -0.47 -2.45 5.18
CA ILE A 36 -0.36 -2.17 3.74
C ILE A 36 -0.54 -3.49 3.00
N ASP A 37 -1.57 -3.61 2.15
CA ASP A 37 -1.72 -4.69 1.17
C ASP A 37 -1.37 -4.14 -0.21
N SER A 38 -0.22 -4.52 -0.72
CA SER A 38 0.46 -3.89 -1.86
C SER A 38 0.73 -4.93 -2.94
N ASP A 39 0.84 -4.51 -4.19
CA ASP A 39 1.39 -5.37 -5.24
C ASP A 39 2.87 -5.11 -5.54
N MET A 40 3.45 -4.16 -4.79
CA MET A 40 4.84 -3.73 -4.80
C MET A 40 5.23 -3.13 -6.15
N GLY A 41 4.29 -2.48 -6.83
CA GLY A 41 4.52 -1.57 -7.92
C GLY A 41 5.38 -0.36 -7.56
N ILE A 42 5.73 0.42 -8.58
CA ILE A 42 6.73 1.49 -8.45
C ILE A 42 6.21 2.60 -7.54
N ASP A 43 4.92 2.91 -7.65
CA ASP A 43 4.19 3.89 -6.86
C ASP A 43 3.82 3.40 -5.45
N ASP A 44 3.69 2.09 -5.20
CA ASP A 44 3.60 1.55 -3.84
C ASP A 44 4.84 1.88 -3.00
N TRP A 45 6.02 1.94 -3.60
CA TRP A 45 7.26 2.25 -2.89
C TRP A 45 7.24 3.65 -2.30
N VAL A 46 6.67 4.60 -3.05
CA VAL A 46 6.45 5.97 -2.59
C VAL A 46 5.41 5.99 -1.48
N SER A 47 4.32 5.24 -1.65
CA SER A 47 3.21 5.17 -0.70
C SER A 47 3.61 4.58 0.65
N MET A 48 4.45 3.54 0.67
CA MET A 48 4.93 2.95 1.92
C MET A 48 5.84 3.90 2.70
N LEU A 49 6.72 4.64 2.00
CA LEU A 49 7.62 5.62 2.62
C LEU A 49 6.86 6.87 3.06
N TYR A 50 5.84 7.26 2.30
CA TYR A 50 4.93 8.33 2.69
C TYR A 50 4.23 7.98 4.00
N LEU A 51 3.60 6.80 4.07
CA LEU A 51 2.89 6.35 5.26
C LEU A 51 3.81 6.18 6.47
N SER A 52 5.04 5.71 6.28
CA SER A 52 5.99 5.50 7.37
C SER A 52 6.56 6.80 7.94
N ASN A 53 6.58 7.85 7.12
CA ASN A 53 7.00 9.19 7.52
C ASN A 53 5.88 10.02 8.18
N GLU A 54 4.61 9.61 8.05
CA GLU A 54 3.48 10.31 8.66
C GLU A 54 3.47 10.14 10.20
N ARG A 55 3.57 11.27 10.91
CA ARG A 55 3.66 11.27 12.38
C ARG A 55 2.35 10.78 13.00
N GLY A 56 2.46 9.77 13.85
CA GLY A 56 1.35 9.21 14.60
C GLY A 56 0.79 7.94 13.98
N GLU A 57 1.09 7.65 12.73
CA GLU A 57 0.66 6.43 12.05
C GLU A 57 1.59 5.25 12.39
N ASP A 58 1.02 4.06 12.54
CA ASP A 58 1.77 2.83 12.90
C ASP A 58 1.57 1.76 11.83
N ILE A 59 2.57 1.53 10.98
CA ILE A 59 2.57 0.41 10.04
C ILE A 59 2.93 -0.87 10.79
N VAL A 60 2.01 -1.83 10.81
CA VAL A 60 2.16 -3.05 11.62
C VAL A 60 2.56 -4.28 10.80
N ALA A 61 2.28 -4.25 9.51
CA ALA A 61 2.62 -5.30 8.55
C ALA A 61 2.49 -4.79 7.12
N LEU A 62 3.28 -5.39 6.23
CA LEU A 62 3.12 -5.26 4.80
C LEU A 62 2.82 -6.64 4.21
N THR A 63 1.75 -6.74 3.42
CA THR A 63 1.41 -7.91 2.63
C THR A 63 1.55 -7.61 1.15
N ALA A 64 2.29 -8.47 0.44
CA ALA A 64 2.35 -8.45 -1.01
C ALA A 64 1.46 -9.54 -1.60
N THR A 65 0.67 -9.21 -2.64
CA THR A 65 -0.32 -10.12 -3.26
C THR A 65 0.29 -11.15 -4.22
N GLY A 66 1.52 -10.93 -4.69
CA GLY A 66 2.33 -11.84 -5.50
C GLY A 66 1.81 -12.12 -6.93
N ASN A 67 0.51 -11.91 -7.19
CA ASN A 67 -0.10 -11.89 -8.51
C ASN A 67 -0.12 -10.50 -9.17
N GLY A 68 0.15 -9.40 -8.43
CA GLY A 68 0.31 -8.07 -9.05
C GLY A 68 1.74 -7.79 -9.52
N LEU A 69 2.18 -6.52 -9.50
CA LEU A 69 3.35 -6.08 -10.28
C LEU A 69 4.64 -6.81 -9.89
N ALA A 70 5.02 -6.84 -8.62
CA ALA A 70 6.22 -7.55 -8.19
C ALA A 70 5.98 -9.05 -7.97
N ARG A 71 7.02 -9.86 -8.18
CA ARG A 71 7.00 -11.28 -7.79
C ARG A 71 7.43 -11.44 -6.34
N CYS A 72 6.86 -12.43 -5.63
CA CYS A 72 6.98 -12.52 -4.17
C CYS A 72 8.40 -12.45 -3.57
N GLU A 73 9.40 -13.05 -4.20
CA GLU A 73 10.76 -13.01 -3.65
C GLU A 73 11.34 -11.59 -3.73
N SER A 74 11.12 -10.91 -4.85
CA SER A 74 11.52 -9.53 -5.06
C SER A 74 10.69 -8.57 -4.22
N ALA A 75 9.36 -8.72 -4.20
CA ALA A 75 8.44 -7.95 -3.37
C ALA A 75 8.90 -7.89 -1.89
N ARG A 76 9.14 -9.04 -1.28
CA ARG A 76 9.64 -9.13 0.11
C ARG A 76 11.00 -8.49 0.30
N ARG A 77 11.94 -8.77 -0.60
CA ARG A 77 13.31 -8.25 -0.52
C ARG A 77 13.30 -6.72 -0.66
N ASN A 78 12.58 -6.22 -1.65
CA ASN A 78 12.54 -4.81 -2.01
C ASN A 78 11.80 -4.00 -0.95
N ALA A 79 10.64 -4.48 -0.44
CA ALA A 79 9.92 -3.82 0.66
C ALA A 79 10.82 -3.56 1.88
N VAL A 80 11.56 -4.57 2.33
CA VAL A 80 12.46 -4.42 3.49
C VAL A 80 13.62 -3.48 3.20
N ARG A 81 14.14 -3.47 1.97
CA ARG A 81 15.25 -2.58 1.59
C ARG A 81 14.79 -1.12 1.46
N ILE A 82 13.58 -0.90 0.95
CA ILE A 82 12.99 0.43 0.81
C ILE A 82 12.66 1.01 2.19
N LEU A 83 11.95 0.26 3.05
CA LEU A 83 11.62 0.70 4.42
C LEU A 83 12.85 0.84 5.34
N GLN A 84 14.04 0.40 4.92
CA GLN A 84 15.27 0.70 5.64
C GLN A 84 15.77 2.13 5.40
N LEU A 85 15.28 2.83 4.39
CA LEU A 85 15.70 4.20 4.07
C LEU A 85 15.23 5.23 5.11
N ASP A 86 14.19 4.90 5.87
CA ASP A 86 13.62 5.68 6.96
C ASP A 86 13.64 4.92 8.32
N ASP A 87 14.44 3.85 8.41
CA ASP A 87 14.58 2.96 9.56
C ASP A 87 13.32 2.19 9.99
N THR A 88 12.29 2.14 9.14
CA THR A 88 11.05 1.40 9.37
C THR A 88 11.25 -0.11 9.27
N ARG A 89 10.72 -0.87 10.26
CA ARG A 89 10.84 -2.33 10.32
C ARG A 89 9.51 -3.00 10.62
N VAL A 90 8.92 -3.59 9.59
CA VAL A 90 7.64 -4.31 9.69
C VAL A 90 7.77 -5.72 9.13
N PRO A 91 7.00 -6.69 9.64
CA PRO A 91 6.94 -8.01 9.01
C PRO A 91 6.37 -7.89 7.60
N VAL A 92 7.03 -8.55 6.65
CA VAL A 92 6.62 -8.58 5.23
C VAL A 92 6.25 -9.99 4.81
N GLY A 93 4.98 -10.19 4.45
CA GLY A 93 4.44 -11.45 3.94
C GLY A 93 4.17 -11.37 2.44
N CYS A 94 4.40 -12.46 1.72
CA CYS A 94 3.93 -12.60 0.34
C CYS A 94 3.48 -14.03 0.08
N SER A 95 2.33 -14.19 -0.55
CA SER A 95 1.85 -15.46 -1.09
C SER A 95 1.04 -15.20 -2.35
N HIS A 96 0.71 -16.30 -3.06
CA HIS A 96 -0.15 -16.34 -4.24
C HIS A 96 0.51 -15.81 -5.51
N ARG A 97 0.52 -16.62 -6.56
CA ARG A 97 1.06 -16.22 -7.87
C ARG A 97 -0.03 -16.02 -8.92
N ALA A 98 -1.24 -16.47 -8.61
CA ALA A 98 -2.38 -16.48 -9.51
C ALA A 98 -3.55 -15.71 -8.87
N PRO A 99 -4.38 -15.05 -9.68
CA PRO A 99 -5.70 -14.57 -9.27
C PRO A 99 -6.56 -15.69 -8.68
N LEU A 100 -7.59 -15.34 -7.90
CA LEU A 100 -8.54 -16.31 -7.34
C LEU A 100 -9.14 -17.20 -8.44
N ASP A 101 -9.57 -16.60 -9.54
CA ASP A 101 -9.92 -17.24 -10.81
C ASP A 101 -9.53 -16.30 -11.97
N GLY A 102 -9.52 -16.78 -13.22
CA GLY A 102 -8.98 -16.01 -14.34
C GLY A 102 -7.46 -16.18 -14.50
N THR A 103 -6.95 -15.55 -15.56
CA THR A 103 -5.57 -15.67 -16.06
C THR A 103 -4.94 -14.30 -16.32
N ASN A 104 -5.55 -13.23 -15.82
CA ASN A 104 -5.02 -11.88 -16.00
C ASN A 104 -3.70 -11.71 -15.23
N ALA A 105 -2.71 -11.12 -15.88
CA ALA A 105 -1.41 -10.81 -15.29
C ALA A 105 -0.84 -9.52 -15.91
N TYR A 106 0.03 -8.84 -15.15
CA TYR A 106 0.80 -7.73 -15.68
C TYR A 106 1.80 -8.21 -16.75
N PRO A 107 2.15 -7.36 -17.73
CA PRO A 107 3.22 -7.63 -18.67
C PRO A 107 4.52 -8.03 -17.96
N THR A 108 5.15 -9.11 -18.39
CA THR A 108 6.38 -9.65 -17.78
C THR A 108 7.49 -8.59 -17.64
N GLN A 109 7.64 -7.72 -18.64
CA GLN A 109 8.63 -6.64 -18.61
C GLN A 109 8.41 -5.67 -17.45
N TRP A 110 7.16 -5.30 -17.15
CA TRP A 110 6.86 -4.39 -16.03
C TRP A 110 7.10 -5.08 -14.69
N ARG A 111 6.79 -6.37 -14.60
CA ARG A 111 7.11 -7.18 -13.42
C ARG A 111 8.61 -7.26 -13.20
N ASP A 112 9.40 -7.40 -14.26
CA ASP A 112 10.87 -7.41 -14.20
C ASP A 112 11.42 -6.06 -13.74
N GLN A 113 10.86 -4.95 -14.26
CA GLN A 113 11.19 -3.59 -13.83
C GLN A 113 10.92 -3.39 -12.34
N SER A 114 9.75 -3.78 -11.83
CA SER A 114 9.44 -3.71 -10.40
C SER A 114 10.38 -4.61 -9.57
N ASP A 115 10.62 -5.85 -10.01
CA ASP A 115 11.51 -6.79 -9.33
C ASP A 115 12.95 -6.24 -9.18
N GLN A 116 13.39 -5.47 -10.17
CA GLN A 116 14.72 -4.85 -10.28
C GLN A 116 14.77 -3.41 -9.76
N LEU A 117 13.71 -2.92 -9.11
CA LEU A 117 13.62 -1.54 -8.62
C LEU A 117 13.89 -0.50 -9.70
N ILE A 118 13.46 -0.75 -10.94
CA ILE A 118 13.73 0.09 -12.12
C ILE A 118 15.22 0.45 -12.28
N GLY A 119 16.12 -0.41 -11.80
CA GLY A 119 17.57 -0.20 -11.82
C GLY A 119 18.11 0.69 -10.68
N LEU A 120 17.26 1.15 -9.77
CA LEU A 120 17.67 1.97 -8.63
C LEU A 120 18.37 1.13 -7.55
N GLU A 121 19.46 1.70 -7.05
CA GLU A 121 20.17 1.15 -5.91
C GLU A 121 19.49 1.54 -4.60
N VAL A 122 19.25 0.54 -3.75
CA VAL A 122 18.82 0.72 -2.35
C VAL A 122 19.71 -0.15 -1.45
N PRO A 123 19.88 0.20 -0.16
CA PRO A 123 20.73 -0.52 0.76
C PRO A 123 20.46 -2.03 0.78
N MET A 124 21.50 -2.80 1.11
CA MET A 124 21.36 -4.22 1.34
C MET A 124 20.70 -4.49 2.68
N ALA A 125 19.64 -5.30 2.66
CA ALA A 125 18.95 -5.76 3.85
C ALA A 125 19.31 -7.23 4.14
N LYS A 126 19.24 -7.62 5.42
CA LYS A 126 19.16 -9.05 5.76
C LYS A 126 17.95 -9.65 5.06
N ARG A 127 18.12 -10.86 4.51
CA ARG A 127 17.02 -11.57 3.85
C ARG A 127 15.86 -11.74 4.84
N PRO A 128 14.64 -11.27 4.51
CA PRO A 128 13.52 -11.40 5.43
C PRO A 128 13.13 -12.88 5.65
N PRO A 129 12.46 -13.23 6.75
CA PRO A 129 11.94 -14.58 6.98
C PRO A 129 10.76 -14.86 6.05
N ARG A 130 10.65 -16.02 5.39
CA ARG A 130 9.54 -16.30 4.45
C ARG A 130 8.20 -16.40 5.18
N LEU A 131 7.36 -15.37 5.04
CA LEU A 131 6.01 -15.30 5.60
C LEU A 131 4.98 -15.29 4.47
N SER A 132 3.88 -16.01 4.64
CA SER A 132 2.69 -15.87 3.77
C SER A 132 1.95 -14.57 4.10
N SER A 133 1.47 -13.85 3.09
CA SER A 133 0.67 -12.64 3.27
C SER A 133 -0.61 -12.93 4.06
N THR A 134 -1.34 -13.99 3.69
CA THR A 134 -2.56 -14.43 4.37
C THR A 134 -2.31 -14.83 5.83
N ALA A 135 -1.24 -15.58 6.10
CA ALA A 135 -0.91 -15.99 7.47
C ALA A 135 -0.53 -14.78 8.34
N LEU A 136 0.24 -13.84 7.78
CA LEU A 136 0.65 -12.62 8.47
C LEU A 136 -0.55 -11.73 8.78
N MET A 137 -1.40 -11.43 7.79
CA MET A 137 -2.59 -10.59 7.98
C MET A 137 -3.54 -11.22 9.01
N LYS A 138 -3.80 -12.54 8.94
CA LYS A 138 -4.60 -13.25 9.95
C LYS A 138 -4.00 -13.15 11.35
N LYS A 139 -2.68 -13.26 11.48
CA LYS A 139 -2.00 -13.16 12.78
C LYS A 139 -2.18 -11.76 13.37
N VAL A 140 -1.84 -10.73 12.61
CA VAL A 140 -1.90 -9.33 13.04
C VAL A 140 -3.33 -8.94 13.43
N LEU A 141 -4.33 -9.25 12.60
CA LEU A 141 -5.74 -8.95 12.90
C LEU A 141 -6.25 -9.67 14.16
N ARG A 142 -5.80 -10.90 14.41
CA ARG A 142 -6.21 -11.69 15.59
C ARG A 142 -5.60 -11.13 16.88
N GLU A 143 -4.34 -10.71 16.82
CA GLU A 143 -3.60 -10.14 17.95
C GLU A 143 -3.96 -8.67 18.22
N ALA A 144 -4.62 -8.00 17.25
CA ALA A 144 -5.07 -6.62 17.38
C ALA A 144 -6.07 -6.45 18.54
N LYS A 145 -5.73 -5.58 19.50
CA LYS A 145 -6.62 -5.21 20.60
C LYS A 145 -7.82 -4.41 20.07
N GLU A 146 -7.52 -3.38 19.28
CA GLU A 146 -8.50 -2.57 18.56
C GLU A 146 -8.50 -2.90 17.06
N PRO A 147 -9.60 -2.65 16.33
CA PRO A 147 -9.61 -2.75 14.88
C PRO A 147 -8.48 -1.92 14.24
N MET A 148 -8.01 -2.34 13.07
CA MET A 148 -6.91 -1.72 12.33
C MET A 148 -7.36 -1.43 10.90
N SER A 149 -6.69 -0.51 10.22
CA SER A 149 -7.06 -0.16 8.85
C SER A 149 -6.15 -0.81 7.85
N ILE A 150 -6.68 -1.01 6.65
CA ILE A 150 -5.93 -1.59 5.54
C ILE A 150 -5.85 -0.53 4.44
N LEU A 151 -4.63 -0.21 4.04
CA LEU A 151 -4.37 0.51 2.80
C LEU A 151 -4.12 -0.53 1.72
N SER A 152 -5.00 -0.61 0.73
CA SER A 152 -4.93 -1.58 -0.37
C SER A 152 -4.48 -0.88 -1.65
N LEU A 153 -3.29 -1.24 -2.10
CA LEU A 153 -2.59 -0.68 -3.26
C LEU A 153 -2.38 -1.77 -4.34
N GLY A 154 -3.17 -2.84 -4.27
CA GLY A 154 -2.98 -4.00 -5.12
C GLY A 154 -4.27 -4.73 -5.40
N THR A 155 -4.15 -5.94 -5.91
CA THR A 155 -5.25 -6.80 -6.40
C THR A 155 -6.29 -7.24 -5.36
N MET A 156 -6.15 -6.83 -4.09
CA MET A 156 -6.99 -7.25 -2.95
C MET A 156 -7.00 -8.76 -2.67
N ARG A 157 -6.17 -9.54 -3.35
CA ARG A 157 -6.11 -11.01 -3.28
C ARG A 157 -5.97 -11.52 -1.85
N THR A 158 -5.07 -10.92 -1.07
CA THR A 158 -4.82 -11.30 0.33
C THR A 158 -6.06 -11.01 1.17
N ILE A 159 -6.63 -9.80 1.03
CA ILE A 159 -7.80 -9.35 1.81
C ILE A 159 -8.99 -10.29 1.56
N ALA A 160 -9.33 -10.53 0.30
CA ALA A 160 -10.43 -11.41 -0.11
C ALA A 160 -10.32 -12.80 0.53
N GLU A 161 -9.11 -13.35 0.54
CA GLU A 161 -8.83 -14.66 1.12
C GLU A 161 -9.01 -14.67 2.63
N VAL A 162 -8.48 -13.65 3.32
CA VAL A 162 -8.57 -13.54 4.78
C VAL A 162 -10.01 -13.39 5.23
N ILE A 163 -10.78 -12.51 4.58
CA ILE A 163 -12.18 -12.27 4.98
C ILE A 163 -13.10 -13.43 4.62
N THR A 164 -12.77 -14.22 3.58
CA THR A 164 -13.52 -15.44 3.25
C THR A 164 -13.18 -16.57 4.23
N GLN A 165 -11.89 -16.87 4.43
CA GLN A 165 -11.46 -18.00 5.25
C GLN A 165 -11.61 -17.75 6.75
N SER A 166 -11.61 -16.48 7.16
CA SER A 166 -11.76 -16.06 8.56
C SER A 166 -12.78 -14.92 8.71
N PRO A 167 -14.08 -15.13 8.44
CA PRO A 167 -15.08 -14.05 8.44
C PRO A 167 -15.18 -13.27 9.75
N HIS A 168 -14.89 -13.93 10.88
CA HIS A 168 -14.85 -13.30 12.20
C HIS A 168 -13.74 -12.24 12.35
N LEU A 169 -12.74 -12.20 11.48
CA LEU A 169 -11.69 -11.18 11.47
C LEU A 169 -12.13 -9.88 10.77
N LYS A 170 -13.24 -9.87 10.01
CA LYS A 170 -13.77 -8.65 9.40
C LYS A 170 -14.03 -7.55 10.44
N LYS A 171 -14.50 -7.91 11.64
CA LYS A 171 -14.71 -6.99 12.77
C LYS A 171 -13.41 -6.38 13.35
N LYS A 172 -12.25 -6.92 12.97
CA LYS A 172 -10.92 -6.40 13.33
C LYS A 172 -10.38 -5.42 12.27
N ILE A 173 -11.10 -5.23 11.16
CA ILE A 173 -10.78 -4.26 10.14
C ILE A 173 -11.68 -3.03 10.36
N ARG A 174 -11.07 -1.89 10.70
CA ARG A 174 -11.78 -0.61 10.89
C ARG A 174 -12.35 -0.13 9.57
N ARG A 175 -11.49 -0.11 8.54
CA ARG A 175 -11.82 0.26 7.16
C ARG A 175 -10.74 -0.23 6.21
N ILE A 176 -11.09 -0.28 4.93
CA ILE A 176 -10.19 -0.45 3.81
C ILE A 176 -10.24 0.85 3.00
N VAL A 177 -9.08 1.41 2.68
CA VAL A 177 -8.93 2.45 1.65
C VAL A 177 -8.15 1.83 0.50
N ALA A 178 -8.70 1.85 -0.71
CA ALA A 178 -8.10 1.17 -1.84
C ALA A 178 -7.85 2.10 -3.03
N MET A 179 -6.67 2.04 -3.64
CA MET A 179 -6.48 2.51 -5.01
C MET A 179 -7.09 1.45 -5.93
N ALA A 180 -8.24 1.76 -6.52
CA ALA A 180 -9.00 0.75 -7.25
C ALA A 180 -10.07 1.34 -8.16
N GLY A 181 -10.12 0.81 -9.39
CA GLY A 181 -11.26 0.96 -10.30
C GLY A 181 -11.29 2.27 -11.10
N ALA A 182 -12.22 2.30 -12.05
CA ALA A 182 -12.59 3.46 -12.84
C ALA A 182 -14.11 3.57 -12.81
N VAL A 183 -14.66 4.71 -12.39
CA VAL A 183 -16.11 4.86 -12.13
C VAL A 183 -16.78 5.60 -13.28
N ASP A 184 -16.43 6.87 -13.48
CA ASP A 184 -17.00 7.74 -14.51
C ASP A 184 -15.97 8.07 -15.62
N VAL A 185 -14.84 7.35 -15.65
CA VAL A 185 -13.74 7.52 -16.60
C VAL A 185 -13.32 6.19 -17.25
N PRO A 186 -12.60 6.22 -18.38
CA PRO A 186 -12.01 5.02 -18.96
C PRO A 186 -11.01 4.33 -18.01
N GLY A 187 -10.87 3.02 -18.22
CA GLY A 187 -9.85 2.19 -17.59
C GLY A 187 -8.44 2.50 -18.09
N ASN A 188 -7.42 1.90 -17.45
CA ASN A 188 -6.01 2.12 -17.76
C ASN A 188 -5.27 0.86 -18.25
N ILE A 189 -5.97 -0.22 -18.57
CA ILE A 189 -5.31 -1.47 -18.99
C ILE A 189 -4.89 -1.51 -20.46
N ARG A 190 -5.33 -0.58 -21.30
CA ARG A 190 -4.85 -0.43 -22.68
C ARG A 190 -3.63 0.47 -22.68
N VAL A 191 -2.45 -0.13 -22.86
CA VAL A 191 -1.17 0.58 -22.82
C VAL A 191 -0.37 0.28 -24.08
N HIS A 192 0.11 1.35 -24.70
CA HIS A 192 0.82 1.27 -25.97
C HIS A 192 2.10 0.43 -25.86
N GLY A 193 2.26 -0.52 -26.79
CA GLY A 193 3.37 -1.47 -26.83
C GLY A 193 3.22 -2.68 -25.92
N PHE A 194 2.14 -2.78 -25.14
CA PHE A 194 1.93 -3.88 -24.19
C PHE A 194 0.57 -4.56 -24.35
N THR A 195 -0.51 -3.77 -24.45
CA THR A 195 -1.90 -4.26 -24.41
C THR A 195 -2.81 -3.48 -25.35
N ASP A 196 -2.26 -2.98 -26.47
CA ASP A 196 -2.99 -2.17 -27.47
C ASP A 196 -4.29 -2.84 -27.96
N ASP A 197 -4.23 -4.15 -28.16
CA ASP A 197 -5.30 -4.99 -28.71
C ASP A 197 -6.34 -5.40 -27.67
N SER A 198 -6.16 -5.04 -26.39
CA SER A 198 -7.14 -5.40 -25.36
C SER A 198 -8.48 -4.73 -25.67
N PRO A 199 -9.59 -5.49 -25.71
CA PRO A 199 -10.93 -4.96 -25.93
C PRO A 199 -11.49 -4.25 -24.70
N ASN A 200 -10.81 -4.35 -23.55
CA ASN A 200 -11.27 -3.80 -22.28
C ASN A 200 -10.79 -2.36 -22.12
N THR A 201 -11.75 -1.44 -22.13
CA THR A 201 -11.52 0.01 -22.02
C THR A 201 -12.01 0.59 -20.71
N VAL A 202 -12.49 -0.27 -19.80
CA VAL A 202 -13.27 0.12 -18.62
C VAL A 202 -12.64 -0.30 -17.30
N ALA A 203 -11.73 -1.29 -17.32
CA ALA A 203 -11.11 -1.80 -16.12
C ALA A 203 -9.85 -1.02 -15.72
N GLU A 204 -9.62 -0.96 -14.42
CA GLU A 204 -8.36 -0.51 -13.83
C GLU A 204 -7.53 -1.75 -13.45
N TRP A 205 -6.20 -1.67 -13.57
CA TRP A 205 -5.26 -2.79 -13.40
C TRP A 205 -5.49 -3.64 -12.14
N ASN A 206 -5.56 -3.05 -10.94
CA ASN A 206 -5.74 -3.81 -9.70
C ASN A 206 -7.02 -4.66 -9.72
N LEU A 207 -8.12 -4.09 -10.22
CA LEU A 207 -9.37 -4.82 -10.38
C LEU A 207 -9.34 -5.83 -11.54
N PHE A 208 -8.63 -5.52 -12.63
CA PHE A 208 -8.49 -6.39 -13.78
C PHE A 208 -7.68 -7.64 -13.47
N ILE A 209 -6.60 -7.53 -12.69
CA ILE A 209 -5.72 -8.66 -12.38
C ILE A 209 -6.44 -9.71 -11.54
N ASP A 210 -7.24 -9.31 -10.56
CA ASP A 210 -8.05 -10.26 -9.78
C ASP A 210 -9.49 -9.77 -9.55
N PRO A 211 -10.34 -9.87 -10.58
CA PRO A 211 -11.72 -9.39 -10.51
C PRO A 211 -12.53 -10.12 -9.45
N VAL A 212 -12.23 -11.41 -9.21
CA VAL A 212 -12.92 -12.24 -8.22
C VAL A 212 -12.54 -11.79 -6.80
N ALA A 213 -11.27 -11.50 -6.53
CA ALA A 213 -10.85 -11.00 -5.22
C ALA A 213 -11.45 -9.63 -4.93
N ALA A 214 -11.35 -8.72 -5.90
CA ALA A 214 -11.94 -7.40 -5.76
C ALA A 214 -13.45 -7.48 -5.54
N LYS A 215 -14.17 -8.31 -6.30
CA LYS A 215 -15.60 -8.54 -6.10
C LYS A 215 -15.93 -8.97 -4.67
N ILE A 216 -15.16 -9.92 -4.12
CA ILE A 216 -15.34 -10.41 -2.74
C ILE A 216 -15.17 -9.27 -1.72
N VAL A 217 -14.17 -8.39 -1.90
CA VAL A 217 -13.91 -7.27 -0.99
C VAL A 217 -14.97 -6.18 -1.11
N LEU A 218 -15.34 -5.76 -2.34
CA LEU A 218 -16.36 -4.75 -2.58
C LEU A 218 -17.74 -5.21 -2.05
N ASP A 219 -18.08 -6.48 -2.27
CA ASP A 219 -19.34 -7.10 -1.80
C ASP A 219 -19.31 -7.48 -0.30
N SER A 220 -18.19 -7.27 0.41
CA SER A 220 -18.08 -7.55 1.84
C SER A 220 -18.80 -6.48 2.69
N ASP A 221 -18.98 -6.76 3.98
CA ASP A 221 -19.53 -5.82 4.96
C ASP A 221 -18.45 -4.95 5.65
N VAL A 222 -17.19 -5.04 5.22
CA VAL A 222 -16.10 -4.21 5.76
C VAL A 222 -16.23 -2.78 5.24
N PRO A 223 -16.13 -1.73 6.07
CA PRO A 223 -16.14 -0.35 5.57
C PRO A 223 -15.06 -0.13 4.50
N LEU A 224 -15.46 0.35 3.33
CA LEU A 224 -14.60 0.46 2.15
C LEU A 224 -14.73 1.85 1.53
N GLU A 225 -13.59 2.48 1.27
CA GLU A 225 -13.43 3.64 0.41
C GLU A 225 -12.52 3.28 -0.76
N ILE A 226 -12.96 3.53 -1.99
CA ILE A 226 -12.08 3.42 -3.17
C ILE A 226 -11.66 4.82 -3.64
N VAL A 227 -10.42 4.90 -4.11
CA VAL A 227 -9.78 6.04 -4.77
C VAL A 227 -9.52 5.59 -6.22
N PRO A 228 -10.51 5.74 -7.11
CA PRO A 228 -10.46 5.29 -8.49
C PRO A 228 -9.68 6.26 -9.39
N LEU A 229 -9.52 5.86 -10.66
CA LEU A 229 -8.94 6.66 -11.73
C LEU A 229 -9.57 8.05 -11.87
N ASP A 230 -10.85 8.22 -11.54
CA ASP A 230 -11.53 9.52 -11.50
C ASP A 230 -10.81 10.57 -10.63
N ALA A 231 -10.22 10.11 -9.52
CA ALA A 231 -9.47 10.94 -8.60
C ALA A 231 -7.98 10.95 -8.95
N THR A 232 -7.37 9.80 -9.16
CA THR A 232 -5.91 9.70 -9.34
C THR A 232 -5.42 10.32 -10.64
N ASN A 233 -6.22 10.27 -11.72
CA ASN A 233 -5.86 10.92 -12.99
C ASN A 233 -5.91 12.46 -12.90
N ARG A 234 -6.34 13.02 -11.76
CA ARG A 234 -6.27 14.46 -11.49
C ARG A 234 -4.96 14.86 -10.80
N ALA A 235 -4.15 13.91 -10.36
CA ALA A 235 -2.87 14.16 -9.70
C ALA A 235 -1.70 13.67 -10.56
N PRO A 236 -1.43 14.32 -11.72
CA PRO A 236 -0.27 13.97 -12.55
C PRO A 236 1.03 14.25 -11.80
N LEU A 237 2.00 13.37 -11.97
CA LEU A 237 3.37 13.57 -11.50
C LEU A 237 4.06 14.55 -12.46
N THR A 238 4.05 15.84 -12.10
CA THR A 238 4.62 16.91 -12.94
C THR A 238 6.08 17.18 -12.63
N ASP A 239 6.85 17.64 -13.62
CA ASP A 239 8.22 18.12 -13.41
C ASP A 239 8.30 19.23 -12.36
N ALA A 240 7.29 20.10 -12.31
CA ALA A 240 7.19 21.16 -11.32
C ALA A 240 7.07 20.59 -9.90
N PHE A 241 6.27 19.54 -9.69
CA PHE A 241 6.19 18.86 -8.41
C PHE A 241 7.50 18.16 -8.07
N ILE A 242 8.13 17.46 -9.03
CA ILE A 242 9.41 16.75 -8.81
C ILE A 242 10.49 17.73 -8.34
N GLN A 243 10.67 18.86 -9.03
CA GLN A 243 11.63 19.90 -8.66
C GLN A 243 11.34 20.47 -7.27
N ARG A 244 10.06 20.72 -6.96
CA ARG A 244 9.65 21.25 -5.65
C ARG A 244 9.90 20.23 -4.54
N PHE A 245 9.60 18.95 -4.78
CA PHE A 245 9.87 17.86 -3.86
C PHE A 245 11.38 17.73 -3.59
N GLU A 246 12.22 17.72 -4.62
CA GLU A 246 13.69 17.66 -4.49
C GLU A 246 14.27 18.84 -3.70
N GLN A 247 13.76 20.06 -3.91
CA GLN A 247 14.23 21.26 -3.23
C GLN A 247 13.81 21.32 -1.76
N MET A 248 12.65 20.75 -1.42
CA MET A 248 12.04 20.92 -0.11
C MET A 248 12.22 19.71 0.81
N THR A 249 12.73 18.59 0.32
CA THR A 249 12.86 17.34 1.08
C THR A 249 14.32 16.93 1.22
N SER A 250 14.61 16.06 2.18
CA SER A 250 15.97 15.54 2.37
C SER A 250 15.98 14.20 3.08
N GLY A 251 17.05 13.43 2.91
CA GLY A 251 17.17 12.08 3.44
C GLY A 251 17.30 11.01 2.38
N ALA A 252 17.67 9.80 2.80
CA ALA A 252 17.85 8.67 1.90
C ALA A 252 16.52 8.22 1.27
N ASP A 253 15.45 8.25 2.06
CA ASP A 253 14.06 7.99 1.69
C ASP A 253 13.55 9.02 0.66
N ALA A 254 13.71 10.32 0.95
CA ALA A 254 13.33 11.38 0.02
C ALA A 254 14.13 11.31 -1.30
N THR A 255 15.45 11.09 -1.21
CA THR A 255 16.33 10.94 -2.38
C THR A 255 15.90 9.76 -3.25
N PHE A 256 15.50 8.65 -2.63
CA PHE A 256 14.99 7.50 -3.37
C PHE A 256 13.68 7.83 -4.07
N VAL A 257 12.73 8.49 -3.40
CA VAL A 257 11.44 8.91 -4.00
C VAL A 257 11.67 9.86 -5.18
N SER A 258 12.55 10.86 -5.07
CA SER A 258 12.91 11.73 -6.19
C SER A 258 13.45 10.96 -7.39
N ARG A 259 14.31 9.97 -7.15
CA ARG A 259 14.86 9.12 -8.23
C ARG A 259 13.78 8.26 -8.87
N VAL A 260 12.85 7.72 -8.08
CA VAL A 260 11.68 6.99 -8.60
C VAL A 260 10.88 7.90 -9.53
N PHE A 261 10.52 9.10 -9.06
CA PHE A 261 9.75 10.05 -9.87
C PHE A 261 10.44 10.41 -11.18
N THR A 262 11.72 10.76 -11.14
CA THR A 262 12.50 11.08 -12.34
C THR A 262 12.58 9.90 -13.31
N GLN A 263 12.77 8.68 -12.81
CA GLN A 263 12.90 7.49 -13.66
C GLN A 263 11.57 7.13 -14.36
N VAL A 264 10.42 7.27 -13.69
CA VAL A 264 9.13 6.95 -14.30
C VAL A 264 8.67 8.01 -15.28
N THR A 265 8.99 9.29 -15.07
CA THR A 265 8.65 10.35 -16.02
C THR A 265 9.58 10.35 -17.23
N SER A 266 10.89 10.07 -17.06
CA SER A 266 11.84 10.01 -18.18
C SER A 266 11.61 8.83 -19.12
N SER A 267 10.95 7.77 -18.63
CA SER A 267 10.72 6.54 -19.39
C SER A 267 9.33 6.50 -20.05
N ASN A 268 8.51 7.54 -19.88
CA ASN A 268 7.14 7.58 -20.35
C ASN A 268 6.99 8.49 -21.59
N ASP A 269 7.23 7.92 -22.77
CA ASP A 269 7.06 8.61 -24.06
C ASP A 269 5.62 9.13 -24.30
N ALA A 270 4.63 8.58 -23.57
CA ALA A 270 3.21 8.95 -23.67
C ALA A 270 2.80 10.13 -22.76
N GLY A 271 3.70 10.63 -21.91
CA GLY A 271 3.62 11.96 -21.33
C GLY A 271 2.99 12.13 -19.95
N GLU A 272 2.30 11.16 -19.35
CA GLU A 272 1.70 11.36 -18.01
C GLU A 272 1.76 10.10 -17.13
N TYR A 273 2.54 10.16 -16.05
CA TYR A 273 2.46 9.25 -14.89
C TYR A 273 1.65 9.95 -13.80
N TYR A 274 0.88 9.22 -13.00
CA TYR A 274 0.04 9.83 -11.96
C TYR A 274 0.40 9.30 -10.57
N HIS A 275 0.08 10.09 -9.55
CA HIS A 275 0.16 9.65 -8.15
C HIS A 275 -1.01 8.72 -7.80
N TRP A 276 -1.09 7.53 -8.41
CA TRP A 276 -2.15 6.56 -8.15
C TRP A 276 -2.17 6.14 -6.68
N ASP A 277 -1.20 5.33 -6.27
CA ASP A 277 -1.11 4.86 -4.89
C ASP A 277 -0.78 5.96 -3.87
N PRO A 278 0.13 6.93 -4.15
CA PRO A 278 0.45 7.96 -3.17
C PRO A 278 -0.75 8.82 -2.82
N LEU A 279 -1.64 9.12 -3.79
CA LEU A 279 -2.87 9.85 -3.50
C LEU A 279 -3.82 9.02 -2.63
N ALA A 280 -3.95 7.73 -2.89
CA ALA A 280 -4.77 6.84 -2.07
C ALA A 280 -4.25 6.75 -0.63
N ALA A 281 -2.93 6.64 -0.46
CA ALA A 281 -2.28 6.66 0.85
C ALA A 281 -2.50 7.99 1.58
N ALA A 282 -2.37 9.12 0.89
CA ALA A 282 -2.60 10.44 1.47
C ALA A 282 -4.06 10.66 1.86
N ILE A 283 -5.02 10.25 1.04
CA ILE A 283 -6.46 10.29 1.38
C ILE A 283 -6.78 9.37 2.56
N ALA A 284 -6.09 8.23 2.67
CA ALA A 284 -6.25 7.32 3.79
C ALA A 284 -5.88 8.00 5.11
N ILE A 285 -4.79 8.78 5.14
CA ILE A 285 -4.34 9.51 6.34
C ILE A 285 -5.10 10.81 6.57
N ASP A 286 -5.31 11.60 5.52
CA ASP A 286 -6.07 12.85 5.59
C ASP A 286 -7.27 12.80 4.65
N PRO A 287 -8.44 12.35 5.16
CA PRO A 287 -9.65 12.30 4.36
C PRO A 287 -10.01 13.65 3.72
N ARG A 288 -9.62 14.79 4.30
CA ARG A 288 -9.94 16.11 3.73
C ARG A 288 -9.29 16.36 2.37
N ILE A 289 -8.28 15.57 1.97
CA ILE A 289 -7.72 15.61 0.61
C ILE A 289 -8.78 15.26 -0.43
N CYS A 290 -9.75 14.39 -0.13
CA CYS A 290 -10.85 14.17 -1.06
C CYS A 290 -11.98 15.19 -0.83
N GLU A 291 -12.13 16.12 -1.76
CA GLU A 291 -13.14 17.18 -1.73
C GLU A 291 -14.53 16.67 -2.08
N ARG A 292 -14.61 15.71 -3.01
CA ARG A 292 -15.88 15.13 -3.46
C ARG A 292 -15.89 13.64 -3.19
N ARG A 293 -16.64 13.28 -2.15
CA ARG A 293 -16.98 11.90 -1.82
C ARG A 293 -18.43 11.62 -2.14
N GLU A 294 -18.69 10.44 -2.68
CA GLU A 294 -20.04 9.99 -2.93
C GLU A 294 -20.21 8.54 -2.50
N LEU A 295 -21.41 8.20 -2.02
CA LEU A 295 -21.81 6.82 -1.87
C LEU A 295 -22.28 6.30 -3.22
N ARG A 296 -21.74 5.15 -3.64
CA ARG A 296 -22.06 4.52 -4.93
C ARG A 296 -22.35 3.05 -4.72
N ARG A 297 -23.42 2.57 -5.35
CA ARG A 297 -23.74 1.14 -5.41
C ARG A 297 -22.90 0.49 -6.48
N LEU A 298 -21.78 -0.15 -6.08
CA LEU A 298 -20.80 -0.71 -7.01
C LEU A 298 -20.32 -2.10 -6.58
N THR A 299 -20.06 -2.94 -7.57
CA THR A 299 -19.37 -4.23 -7.47
C THR A 299 -18.48 -4.40 -8.69
N VAL A 300 -17.74 -5.50 -8.76
CA VAL A 300 -16.83 -5.83 -9.86
C VAL A 300 -17.45 -6.89 -10.77
N VAL A 301 -17.29 -6.73 -12.08
CA VAL A 301 -17.63 -7.73 -13.10
C VAL A 301 -16.53 -8.79 -13.16
N ALA A 302 -16.92 -10.05 -12.99
CA ALA A 302 -16.03 -11.21 -13.00
C ALA A 302 -16.71 -12.40 -13.72
N ASP A 303 -17.35 -12.12 -14.85
CA ASP A 303 -18.11 -13.12 -15.61
C ASP A 303 -17.18 -14.12 -16.28
N VAL A 304 -17.58 -15.39 -16.27
CA VAL A 304 -16.82 -16.50 -16.85
C VAL A 304 -17.09 -16.58 -18.36
N ALA A 305 -16.02 -16.62 -19.16
CA ALA A 305 -16.09 -16.84 -20.60
C ALA A 305 -16.03 -18.33 -20.96
N GLY A 306 -15.30 -19.13 -20.17
CA GLY A 306 -15.12 -20.56 -20.42
C GLY A 306 -14.00 -21.15 -19.56
N PRO A 307 -13.66 -22.44 -19.75
CA PRO A 307 -12.52 -23.04 -19.08
C PRO A 307 -11.21 -22.42 -19.58
N SER A 308 -10.25 -22.26 -18.67
CA SER A 308 -8.89 -21.83 -19.02
C SER A 308 -8.06 -23.00 -19.52
N THR A 309 -7.18 -22.70 -20.48
CA THR A 309 -6.14 -23.61 -20.95
C THR A 309 -4.74 -22.99 -20.84
N ASP A 310 -4.60 -21.88 -20.11
CA ASP A 310 -3.33 -21.17 -19.99
C ASP A 310 -2.37 -21.93 -19.06
N PRO A 311 -1.25 -22.48 -19.56
CA PRO A 311 -0.31 -23.25 -18.76
C PRO A 311 0.50 -22.40 -17.76
N GLN A 312 0.42 -21.07 -17.83
CA GLN A 312 1.07 -20.17 -16.88
C GLN A 312 0.37 -20.16 -15.51
N PHE A 313 -0.90 -20.58 -15.45
CA PHE A 313 -1.72 -20.59 -14.25
C PHE A 313 -2.03 -22.03 -13.79
N PRO A 314 -2.32 -22.25 -12.49
CA PRO A 314 -2.75 -23.55 -12.02
C PRO A 314 -4.10 -23.96 -12.62
N ASP A 315 -4.23 -25.22 -13.02
CA ASP A 315 -5.47 -25.80 -13.60
C ASP A 315 -6.72 -25.61 -12.72
N ARG A 316 -6.52 -25.43 -11.40
CA ARG A 316 -7.61 -25.20 -10.44
C ARG A 316 -7.58 -23.78 -9.88
N ASN A 317 -8.77 -23.21 -9.73
CA ASN A 317 -8.99 -21.95 -9.05
C ASN A 317 -8.90 -22.12 -7.52
N TRP A 318 -9.06 -21.03 -6.79
CA TRP A 318 -8.93 -21.02 -5.32
C TRP A 318 -9.97 -21.86 -4.56
N LEU A 319 -11.09 -22.21 -5.20
CA LEU A 319 -12.11 -23.11 -4.65
C LEU A 319 -11.81 -24.58 -4.94
N GLY A 320 -10.77 -24.86 -5.73
CA GLY A 320 -10.45 -26.20 -6.19
C GLY A 320 -11.26 -26.62 -7.42
N GLU A 321 -12.03 -25.72 -8.03
CA GLU A 321 -12.74 -25.98 -9.30
C GLU A 321 -11.79 -25.75 -10.50
N PRO A 322 -12.10 -26.25 -11.71
CA PRO A 322 -11.35 -25.87 -12.91
C PRO A 322 -11.22 -24.35 -13.04
N ARG A 323 -10.03 -23.86 -13.40
CA ARG A 323 -9.80 -22.43 -13.65
C ARG A 323 -10.53 -21.99 -14.92
N HIS A 324 -11.05 -20.78 -14.90
CA HIS A 324 -11.78 -20.19 -16.02
C HIS A 324 -11.01 -19.05 -16.66
N GLU A 325 -11.33 -18.77 -17.91
CA GLU A 325 -11.14 -17.44 -18.51
C GLU A 325 -12.30 -16.55 -18.10
N LEU A 326 -12.01 -15.27 -17.86
CA LEU A 326 -13.03 -14.25 -17.63
C LEU A 326 -13.34 -13.52 -18.93
N VAL A 327 -14.52 -12.90 -19.03
CA VAL A 327 -14.91 -12.10 -20.19
C VAL A 327 -13.99 -10.89 -20.31
N GLU A 328 -13.02 -10.97 -21.23
CA GLU A 328 -11.90 -10.03 -21.34
C GLU A 328 -12.37 -8.56 -21.37
N ALA A 329 -13.37 -8.25 -22.19
CA ALA A 329 -13.86 -6.88 -22.42
C ALA A 329 -14.44 -6.20 -21.17
N THR A 330 -14.83 -6.95 -20.15
CA THR A 330 -15.53 -6.43 -18.96
C THR A 330 -14.93 -6.88 -17.64
N ALA A 331 -14.00 -7.84 -17.63
CA ALA A 331 -13.35 -8.31 -16.41
C ALA A 331 -12.73 -7.13 -15.64
N GLY A 332 -13.02 -7.03 -14.34
CA GLY A 332 -12.52 -5.94 -13.48
C GLY A 332 -13.28 -4.61 -13.60
N ALA A 333 -14.28 -4.50 -14.47
CA ALA A 333 -15.10 -3.30 -14.57
C ALA A 333 -15.95 -3.07 -13.31
N LEU A 334 -16.11 -1.81 -12.90
CA LEU A 334 -17.09 -1.45 -11.87
C LEU A 334 -18.49 -1.37 -12.47
N THR A 335 -19.47 -1.92 -11.76
CA THR A 335 -20.88 -1.90 -12.18
C THR A 335 -21.82 -1.78 -10.99
N SER A 336 -22.99 -1.19 -11.19
CA SER A 336 -24.07 -1.21 -10.18
C SER A 336 -24.90 -2.48 -10.20
N ALA A 337 -24.85 -3.23 -11.31
CA ALA A 337 -25.60 -4.47 -11.47
C ALA A 337 -25.08 -5.54 -10.49
N GLY A 338 -25.97 -6.05 -9.64
CA GLY A 338 -25.63 -7.07 -8.65
C GLY A 338 -24.83 -6.57 -7.43
N ALA A 339 -24.58 -5.27 -7.32
CA ALA A 339 -23.90 -4.69 -6.17
C ALA A 339 -24.77 -4.81 -4.91
N LYS A 340 -24.16 -5.29 -3.81
CA LYS A 340 -24.88 -5.63 -2.58
C LYS A 340 -25.10 -4.45 -1.64
N ARG A 341 -24.33 -3.39 -1.80
CA ARG A 341 -24.32 -2.23 -0.90
C ARG A 341 -23.70 -1.01 -1.58
N ASP A 342 -23.78 0.11 -0.87
CA ASP A 342 -23.04 1.30 -1.25
C ASP A 342 -21.64 1.29 -0.64
N ILE A 343 -20.67 1.78 -1.41
CA ILE A 343 -19.28 2.00 -0.99
C ILE A 343 -18.96 3.49 -1.11
N THR A 344 -18.00 3.96 -0.32
CA THR A 344 -17.51 5.33 -0.43
C THR A 344 -16.56 5.43 -1.62
N VAL A 345 -16.72 6.46 -2.44
CA VAL A 345 -15.87 6.71 -3.61
C VAL A 345 -15.35 8.13 -3.53
N CYS A 346 -14.02 8.29 -3.57
CA CYS A 346 -13.42 9.59 -3.78
C CYS A 346 -13.38 9.93 -5.27
N LEU A 347 -14.10 10.96 -5.71
CA LEU A 347 -14.18 11.32 -7.15
C LEU A 347 -13.45 12.62 -7.49
N ARG A 348 -12.98 13.37 -6.50
CA ARG A 348 -12.18 14.58 -6.71
C ARG A 348 -11.27 14.85 -5.50
N PRO A 349 -9.94 14.86 -5.70
CA PRO A 349 -8.98 15.29 -4.70
C PRO A 349 -8.66 16.79 -4.81
N ASP A 350 -8.22 17.37 -3.70
CA ASP A 350 -7.45 18.61 -3.62
C ASP A 350 -5.97 18.25 -3.85
N VAL A 351 -5.52 18.43 -5.09
CA VAL A 351 -4.16 18.04 -5.52
C VAL A 351 -3.10 18.91 -4.85
N SER A 352 -3.37 20.20 -4.64
CA SER A 352 -2.41 21.10 -3.99
C SER A 352 -2.18 20.68 -2.54
N ARG A 353 -3.25 20.38 -1.80
CA ARG A 353 -3.17 19.87 -0.43
C ARG A 353 -2.48 18.50 -0.36
N PHE A 354 -2.73 17.63 -1.34
CA PHE A 354 -2.02 16.36 -1.46
C PHE A 354 -0.51 16.58 -1.64
N GLU A 355 -0.09 17.40 -2.60
CA GLU A 355 1.32 17.67 -2.87
C GLU A 355 2.04 18.32 -1.67
N GLU A 356 1.39 19.27 -0.99
CA GLU A 356 1.92 19.89 0.22
C GLU A 356 2.18 18.83 1.31
N ARG A 357 1.20 17.94 1.54
CA ARG A 357 1.33 16.88 2.53
C ARG A 357 2.40 15.86 2.15
N MET A 358 2.48 15.50 0.87
CA MET A 358 3.55 14.64 0.37
C MET A 358 4.92 15.24 0.67
N ILE A 359 5.14 16.52 0.35
CA ILE A 359 6.41 17.19 0.66
C ILE A 359 6.66 17.22 2.17
N ASP A 360 5.64 17.53 2.97
CA ASP A 360 5.75 17.62 4.43
C ASP A 360 6.19 16.29 5.07
N ALA A 361 5.69 15.14 4.59
CA ALA A 361 6.10 13.83 5.08
C ALA A 361 7.62 13.60 4.94
N PHE A 362 8.22 14.09 3.85
CA PHE A 362 9.65 13.93 3.56
C PHE A 362 10.52 15.12 4.00
N ARG A 363 9.94 16.13 4.67
CA ARG A 363 10.70 17.23 5.28
C ARG A 363 11.38 16.76 6.56
N ARG A 364 12.70 16.90 6.64
CA ARG A 364 13.43 16.80 7.90
C ARG A 364 13.40 18.15 8.60
N VAL A 365 12.45 18.33 9.51
CA VAL A 365 12.59 19.31 10.59
C VAL A 365 13.24 18.54 11.73
N ASP A 366 14.43 18.95 12.17
CA ASP A 366 15.29 18.31 13.18
C ASP A 366 14.51 17.29 14.05
N ARG A 367 14.68 15.99 13.74
CA ARG A 367 13.96 14.87 14.35
C ARG A 367 14.51 14.53 15.73
#